data_AF-A0A936SPG6-F1
#
_entry.id   AF-A0A936SPG6-F1
#
_cell.length_a   1.000
_cell.length_b   1.000
_cell.length_c   1.000
_cell.angle_alpha   90.00
_cell.angle_beta   90.00
_cell.angle_gamma   90.00
#
_symmetry.space_group_name_H-M   'P 1'
#
loop_
_entity.id
_entity.type
_entity.pdbx_description
1 polymer ?
#
loop_
_entity_poly.entity_id
_entity_poly.type
_entity_poly.pdbx_seq_one_letter_code
_entity_poly.pdbx_strand_id
1 'polypeptide(L)'
;MQFDQALAAFPWLALIACALFGGVYDPSKLRFTDRLIASLPARPQHNMPASDVRDWTEIRAWAHALAAKVAPALHETEAQL
;
A
#
# COMPACT_ATOMS: atom_id res chain seq x y z
N MET A 1 13.74 0.60 -7.92
CA MET A 1 12.56 -0.06 -7.32
C MET A 1 11.55 -0.34 -8.44
N GLN A 2 10.58 -1.27 -8.28
CA GLN A 2 9.61 -1.62 -9.35
C GLN A 2 8.83 -0.41 -9.90
N PHE A 3 8.56 0.58 -9.06
CA PHE A 3 7.81 1.78 -9.44
C PHE A 3 8.59 2.74 -10.35
N ASP A 4 9.92 2.86 -10.17
CA ASP A 4 10.74 3.75 -11.02
C ASP A 4 10.73 3.27 -12.47
N GLN A 5 10.76 1.95 -12.67
CA GLN A 5 10.71 1.34 -13.99
C GLN A 5 9.33 1.52 -14.65
N ALA A 6 8.24 1.41 -13.87
CA ALA A 6 6.89 1.65 -14.37
C ALA A 6 6.64 3.12 -14.73
N LEU A 7 7.21 4.05 -13.95
CA LEU A 7 7.05 5.49 -14.15
C LEU A 7 7.99 6.07 -15.21
N ALA A 8 9.04 5.35 -15.62
CA ALA A 8 9.90 5.77 -16.73
C ALA A 8 9.13 5.98 -18.05
N ALA A 9 8.00 5.29 -18.23
CA ALA A 9 7.10 5.49 -19.38
C ALA A 9 6.28 6.79 -19.31
N PHE A 10 6.25 7.47 -18.16
CA PHE A 10 5.45 8.67 -17.92
C PHE A 10 6.33 9.81 -17.37
N PRO A 11 7.11 10.49 -18.22
CA PRO A 11 8.03 11.55 -17.79
C PRO A 11 7.35 12.75 -17.09
N TRP A 12 6.04 12.88 -17.27
CA TRP A 12 5.20 13.91 -16.65
C TRP A 12 4.72 13.54 -15.23
N LEU A 13 4.89 12.29 -14.80
CA LEU A 13 4.36 11.78 -13.54
C LEU A 13 5.50 11.49 -12.55
N ALA A 14 5.69 12.40 -11.58
CA ALA A 14 6.70 12.23 -10.54
C ALA A 14 6.15 11.43 -9.34
N LEU A 15 6.92 10.43 -8.89
CA LEU A 15 6.61 9.70 -7.65
C LEU A 15 6.99 10.55 -6.44
N ILE A 16 6.01 11.10 -5.73
CA ILE A 16 6.23 11.98 -4.57
C ILE A 16 6.40 11.22 -3.23
N ALA A 17 5.91 10.00 -3.15
CA ALA A 17 6.02 9.11 -1.99
C ALA A 17 5.73 7.66 -2.37
N CYS A 18 6.38 6.72 -1.70
CA CYS A 18 6.10 5.28 -1.76
C CYS A 18 6.30 4.69 -0.36
N ALA A 19 5.36 3.90 0.12
CA ALA A 19 5.45 3.18 1.40
C ALA A 19 4.75 1.82 1.30
N LEU A 20 5.27 0.84 2.03
CA LEU A 20 4.71 -0.51 2.10
C LEU A 20 4.33 -0.80 3.55
N PHE A 21 3.06 -1.10 3.79
CA PHE A 21 2.53 -1.40 5.11
C PHE A 21 2.03 -2.83 5.19
N GLY A 22 2.17 -3.43 6.38
CA GLY A 22 1.54 -4.70 6.69
C GLY A 22 0.01 -4.58 6.74
N GLY A 23 -0.70 -5.67 6.45
CA GLY A 23 -2.17 -5.72 6.48
C GLY A 23 -2.73 -6.55 7.62
N VAL A 24 -4.05 -6.76 7.60
CA VAL A 24 -4.71 -7.78 8.43
C VAL A 24 -4.77 -9.07 7.64
N TYR A 25 -4.45 -10.16 8.30
CA TYR A 25 -4.76 -11.50 7.84
C TYR A 25 -5.78 -12.13 8.79
N ASP A 26 -6.91 -12.57 8.22
CA ASP A 26 -7.96 -13.26 8.98
C ASP A 26 -8.49 -14.44 8.15
N PRO A 27 -8.08 -15.69 8.46
CA PRO A 27 -8.54 -16.89 7.75
C PRO A 27 -10.05 -17.08 7.74
N SER A 28 -10.75 -16.53 8.73
CA SER A 28 -12.21 -16.67 8.87
C SER A 28 -12.99 -15.76 7.92
N LYS A 29 -12.36 -14.68 7.44
CA LYS A 29 -12.95 -13.69 6.54
C LYS A 29 -12.60 -13.92 5.06
N LEU A 30 -11.79 -14.93 4.76
CA LEU A 30 -11.46 -15.31 3.39
C LEU A 30 -12.71 -15.83 2.66
N ARG A 31 -12.84 -15.52 1.36
CA ARG A 31 -13.88 -16.13 0.52
C ARG A 31 -13.63 -17.64 0.42
N PHE A 32 -14.66 -18.40 0.08
CA PHE A 32 -14.59 -19.87 0.04
C PHE A 32 -13.39 -20.39 -0.77
N THR A 33 -13.19 -19.87 -1.98
CA THR A 33 -12.07 -20.25 -2.86
C THR A 33 -10.72 -19.88 -2.26
N ASP A 34 -10.62 -18.70 -1.65
CA ASP A 34 -9.38 -18.20 -1.06
C ASP A 34 -9.00 -19.01 0.18
N ARG A 35 -9.99 -19.42 0.97
CA ARG A 35 -9.82 -20.29 2.14
C ARG A 35 -9.35 -21.68 1.73
N LEU A 36 -9.88 -22.25 0.66
CA LEU A 36 -9.44 -23.55 0.13
C LEU A 36 -7.97 -23.47 -0.29
N ILE A 37 -7.58 -22.42 -1.01
CA ILE A 37 -6.19 -22.21 -1.43
C ILE A 37 -5.27 -22.02 -0.21
N ALA A 38 -5.71 -21.25 0.80
CA ALA A 38 -4.94 -21.04 2.02
C ALA A 38 -4.77 -22.33 2.85
N SER A 39 -5.70 -23.28 2.75
CA SER A 39 -5.62 -24.61 3.40
C SER A 39 -4.74 -25.63 2.68
N LEU A 40 -4.08 -25.26 1.57
CA LEU A 40 -3.15 -26.18 0.91
C LEU A 40 -1.80 -26.24 1.66
N PRO A 41 -1.29 -27.43 2.00
CA PRO A 41 -0.08 -27.60 2.82
C PRO A 41 1.20 -27.05 2.18
N ALA A 42 1.21 -26.88 0.85
CA ALA A 42 2.32 -26.28 0.11
C ALA A 42 2.33 -24.73 0.13
N ARG A 43 1.50 -24.09 0.96
CA ARG A 43 1.41 -22.62 1.05
C ARG A 43 2.01 -22.11 2.36
N PRO A 44 2.75 -20.98 2.32
CA PRO A 44 3.28 -20.34 3.53
C PRO A 44 2.20 -19.94 4.55
N GLN A 45 0.97 -19.77 4.07
CA GLN A 45 -0.18 -19.32 4.85
C GLN A 45 -0.95 -20.49 5.49
N HIS A 46 -0.56 -21.73 5.21
CA HIS A 46 -1.17 -22.92 5.78
C HIS A 46 -1.03 -22.92 7.30
N ASN A 47 -2.14 -23.01 8.03
CA ASN A 47 -2.21 -22.88 9.50
C ASN A 47 -1.71 -21.53 10.06
N MET A 48 -1.64 -20.47 9.25
CA MET A 48 -1.28 -19.16 9.75
C MET A 48 -2.44 -18.59 10.62
N PRO A 49 -2.17 -18.16 11.86
CA PRO A 49 -3.20 -17.56 12.71
C PRO A 49 -3.61 -16.19 12.19
N ALA A 50 -4.78 -15.71 12.63
CA ALA A 50 -5.16 -14.33 12.37
C ALA A 50 -4.13 -13.38 12.96
N SER A 51 -3.72 -12.38 12.19
CA SER A 51 -2.73 -11.39 12.58
C SER A 51 -3.11 -10.01 12.05
N ASP A 52 -2.81 -8.99 12.86
CA ASP A 52 -2.88 -7.61 12.43
C ASP A 52 -1.50 -7.00 12.63
N VAL A 53 -0.80 -6.73 11.53
CA VAL A 53 0.53 -6.13 11.54
C VAL A 53 0.50 -4.68 11.09
N ARG A 54 -0.69 -4.05 11.06
CA ARG A 54 -0.84 -2.63 10.72
C ARG A 54 -0.34 -1.77 11.87
N ASP A 55 0.72 -1.01 11.63
CA ASP A 55 1.08 0.11 12.49
C ASP A 55 0.28 1.36 12.08
N TRP A 56 -0.82 1.61 12.79
CA TRP A 56 -1.65 2.79 12.55
C TRP A 56 -0.94 4.12 12.86
N THR A 57 0.08 4.10 13.72
CA THR A 57 0.87 5.28 14.03
C THR A 57 1.77 5.63 12.85
N GLU A 58 2.46 4.63 12.29
CA GLU A 58 3.31 4.80 11.11
C GLU A 58 2.47 5.21 9.89
N ILE A 59 1.35 4.52 9.63
CA ILE A 59 0.44 4.83 8.52
C ILE A 59 -0.06 6.28 8.63
N ARG A 60 -0.45 6.71 9.83
CA ARG A 60 -0.96 8.07 10.05
C ARG A 60 0.14 9.11 9.89
N ALA A 61 1.33 8.86 10.43
CA ALA A 61 2.47 9.75 10.28
C ALA A 61 2.86 9.91 8.80
N TRP A 62 2.90 8.81 8.05
CA TRP A 62 3.14 8.82 6.61
C TRP A 62 2.06 9.62 5.86
N ALA A 63 0.78 9.42 6.19
CA ALA A 63 -0.33 10.15 5.56
C ALA A 63 -0.25 11.67 5.82
N HIS A 64 0.11 12.08 7.04
CA HIS A 64 0.35 13.49 7.35
C HIS A 64 1.53 14.07 6.57
N ALA A 65 2.64 13.32 6.48
CA ALA A 65 3.80 13.74 5.70
C ALA A 65 3.48 13.85 4.19
N LEU A 66 2.62 12.97 3.68
CA LEU A 66 2.14 13.04 2.29
C LEU A 66 1.28 14.29 2.05
N ALA A 67 0.36 14.61 2.96
CA ALA A 67 -0.47 15.81 2.85
C ALA A 67 0.39 17.09 2.75
N ALA A 68 1.46 17.17 3.54
CA ALA A 68 2.42 18.28 3.47
C ALA A 68 3.18 18.37 2.13
N LYS A 69 3.37 17.25 1.43
CA LYS A 69 4.04 17.20 0.11
C LYS A 69 3.11 17.52 -1.05
N VAL A 70 1.82 17.20 -0.92
CA VAL A 70 0.82 17.42 -1.98
C VAL A 70 0.30 18.85 -1.97
N ALA A 71 0.14 19.47 -0.79
CA ALA A 71 -0.42 20.82 -0.68
C ALA A 71 0.34 21.92 -1.47
N PRO A 72 1.69 21.92 -1.56
CA PRO A 72 2.44 22.85 -2.41
C PRO A 72 2.25 22.59 -3.91
N ALA A 73 2.22 21.31 -4.32
CA ALA A 73 2.08 20.92 -5.73
C ALA A 73 0.71 21.30 -6.34
N LEU A 74 -0.35 21.33 -5.51
CA LEU A 74 -1.67 21.78 -5.94
C LEU A 74 -1.72 23.31 -6.18
N HIS A 75 -1.06 24.12 -5.36
CA HIS A 75 -1.02 25.58 -5.53
C HIS A 75 -0.24 26.02 -6.78
N GLU A 76 0.83 25.30 -7.15
CA GLU A 76 1.62 25.60 -8.35
C GLU A 76 0.84 25.36 -9.66
N THR A 77 -0.17 24.49 -9.62
CA THR A 77 -1.00 24.15 -10.78
C THR A 77 -2.07 25.22 -11.04
N GLU A 78 -2.58 25.88 -10.01
CA GLU A 78 -3.59 26.96 -10.14
C GLU A 78 -2.97 28.31 -10.56
N ALA A 79 -1.70 28.55 -10.25
CA ALA A 79 -0.99 29.78 -10.62
C ALA A 79 -0.51 29.81 -12.09
N GLN A 80 -0.71 28.73 -12.84
CA GLN A 80 -0.28 28.57 -14.24
C GLN A 80 -1.47 28.51 -15.23
N LEU A 81 -2.69 28.77 -14.76
CA LEU A 81 -3.92 28.95 -15.56
C LEU A 81 -4.37 30.41 -15.52
#